data_AF-A0AAD8N1K7-F1
#
_entry.id   AF-A0AAD8N1K7-F1
#
_cell.length_a   1.000
_cell.length_b   1.000
_cell.length_c   1.000
_cell.angle_alpha   90.00
_cell.angle_beta   90.00
_cell.angle_gamma   90.00
#
_symmetry.space_group_name_H-M   'P 1'
#
loop_
_entity.id
_entity.type
_entity.pdbx_description
1 polymer ?
#
loop_
_entity_poly.entity_id
_entity_poly.type
_entity_poly.pdbx_seq_one_letter_code
_entity_poly.pdbx_strand_id
1 'polypeptide(L)'
;MESLDNSSFKVSKEMEKLLCERLLDENQPISERFRALFSLRNLKGSLPRNALIQATRDSSNLLAHEAAFALGQMQDVEAIPALENVLNDMSLHPIVRHEAAEALGAIGLRSNIPLLKNSLNRDPAQEVRETCELALSRIEELSNGSESIESSPFLSVDPAAPSGSSVHQLREVLLDEDKKMYERYSALFGLRNHGGDEAISAIVKALGANSALLRHEVAYVLGQLQNKSATDELSGVLKDVHEHPMVRHEAAEALGSIADGQCTALLEEFVKDPEPIVSQSCEVALSMLEFEKAGKAFEYLFMQTPQVPQA
;
A
#
# COMPACT_ATOMS: atom_id res chain seq x y z
N MET A 1 -37.67 11.74 6.67
CA MET A 1 -36.21 11.88 6.76
C MET A 1 -35.69 10.46 6.81
N GLU A 2 -35.62 9.85 5.64
CA GLU A 2 -35.30 8.43 5.47
C GLU A 2 -33.83 8.21 5.83
N SER A 3 -33.60 7.25 6.73
CA SER A 3 -32.28 6.71 7.01
C SER A 3 -31.73 6.09 5.73
N LEU A 4 -30.61 6.62 5.25
CA LEU A 4 -29.79 5.95 4.24
C LEU A 4 -29.30 4.64 4.85
N ASP A 5 -30.01 3.57 4.52
CA ASP A 5 -29.62 2.20 4.79
C ASP A 5 -28.28 1.96 4.10
N ASN A 6 -27.26 1.68 4.90
CA ASN A 6 -25.91 1.43 4.46
C ASN A 6 -25.90 0.07 3.76
N SER A 7 -26.17 0.08 2.45
CA SER A 7 -26.33 -1.13 1.65
C SER A 7 -25.03 -1.93 1.65
N SER A 8 -24.87 -2.88 2.59
CA SER A 8 -23.84 -3.89 2.49
C SER A 8 -24.17 -4.71 1.25
N PHE A 9 -23.44 -4.48 0.16
CA PHE A 9 -23.54 -5.30 -1.03
C PHE A 9 -23.10 -6.72 -0.63
N LYS A 10 -24.07 -7.63 -0.42
CA LYS A 10 -23.75 -9.02 -0.12
C LYS A 10 -23.37 -9.71 -1.42
N VAL A 11 -22.07 -9.86 -1.64
CA VAL A 11 -21.52 -10.71 -2.70
C VAL A 11 -22.06 -12.12 -2.54
N SER A 12 -22.55 -12.73 -3.63
CA SER A 12 -23.02 -14.11 -3.58
C SER A 12 -21.86 -15.06 -3.34
N LYS A 13 -22.11 -16.23 -2.73
CA LYS A 13 -21.07 -17.24 -2.52
C LYS A 13 -20.44 -17.70 -3.83
N GLU A 14 -21.22 -17.71 -4.90
CA GLU A 14 -20.78 -18.03 -6.25
C GLU A 14 -19.80 -16.97 -6.79
N MET A 15 -20.07 -15.69 -6.54
CA MET A 15 -19.18 -14.60 -6.93
C MET A 15 -17.90 -14.59 -6.10
N GLU A 16 -17.99 -14.80 -4.78
CA GLU A 16 -16.82 -14.94 -3.91
C GLU A 16 -15.89 -16.07 -4.38
N LYS A 17 -16.48 -17.21 -4.75
CA LYS A 17 -15.75 -18.34 -5.33
C LYS A 17 -15.10 -17.98 -6.67
N LEU A 18 -15.82 -17.30 -7.56
CA LEU A 18 -15.31 -16.86 -8.86
C LEU A 18 -14.12 -15.91 -8.71
N LEU A 19 -14.18 -14.97 -7.76
CA LEU A 19 -13.08 -14.05 -7.47
C LEU A 19 -11.85 -14.79 -6.97
N CYS A 20 -12.02 -15.77 -6.07
CA CYS A 20 -10.92 -16.61 -5.60
C CYS A 20 -10.29 -17.43 -6.74
N GLU A 21 -11.11 -18.08 -7.57
CA GLU A 21 -10.64 -18.82 -8.75
C GLU A 21 -9.90 -17.91 -9.73
N ARG A 22 -10.40 -16.68 -9.93
CA ARG A 22 -9.78 -15.68 -10.82
C ARG A 22 -8.42 -15.20 -10.29
N LEU A 23 -8.31 -14.92 -8.99
CA LEU A 23 -7.04 -14.50 -8.37
C LEU A 23 -5.95 -15.56 -8.56
N LEU A 24 -6.32 -16.84 -8.43
CA LEU A 24 -5.38 -17.96 -8.40
C LEU A 24 -5.09 -18.59 -9.78
N ASP A 25 -5.78 -18.16 -10.83
CA ASP A 25 -5.53 -18.65 -12.19
C ASP A 25 -4.37 -17.89 -12.85
N GLU A 26 -3.19 -18.50 -12.86
CA GLU A 26 -1.97 -17.94 -13.48
C GLU A 26 -2.09 -17.71 -15.00
N ASN A 27 -3.12 -18.26 -15.66
CA ASN A 27 -3.36 -18.00 -17.09
C ASN A 27 -4.10 -16.68 -17.33
N GLN A 28 -4.57 -16.02 -16.28
CA GLN A 28 -5.31 -14.77 -16.38
C GLN A 28 -4.33 -13.58 -16.46
N PRO A 29 -4.68 -12.53 -17.22
CA PRO A 29 -3.92 -11.29 -17.20
C PRO A 29 -3.74 -10.78 -15.77
N ILE A 30 -2.56 -10.25 -15.44
CA ILE A 30 -2.27 -9.79 -14.07
C ILE A 30 -3.28 -8.74 -13.62
N SER A 31 -3.69 -7.84 -14.52
CA SER A 31 -4.73 -6.85 -14.22
C SER A 31 -6.10 -7.45 -13.84
N GLU A 32 -6.50 -8.58 -14.41
CA GLU A 32 -7.73 -9.29 -14.01
C GLU A 32 -7.58 -9.93 -12.63
N ARG A 33 -6.39 -10.44 -12.30
CA ARG A 33 -6.07 -11.02 -10.99
C ARG A 33 -6.04 -9.95 -9.91
N PHE A 34 -5.49 -8.77 -10.19
CA PHE A 34 -5.53 -7.60 -9.30
C PHE A 34 -6.95 -7.12 -9.03
N ARG A 35 -7.82 -7.06 -10.05
CA ARG A 35 -9.25 -6.73 -9.84
C ARG A 35 -9.92 -7.71 -8.86
N ALA A 36 -9.63 -9.00 -8.99
CA ALA A 36 -10.12 -10.00 -8.05
C ALA A 36 -9.53 -9.80 -6.65
N LEU A 37 -8.22 -9.57 -6.55
CA LEU A 37 -7.52 -9.29 -5.29
C LEU A 37 -8.16 -8.12 -4.52
N PHE A 38 -8.30 -6.96 -5.17
CA PHE A 38 -8.88 -5.78 -4.55
C PHE A 38 -10.33 -5.99 -4.10
N SER A 39 -11.09 -6.78 -4.87
CA SER A 39 -12.45 -7.16 -4.48
C SER A 39 -12.43 -8.05 -3.23
N LEU A 40 -11.56 -9.06 -3.20
CA LEU A 40 -11.42 -10.00 -2.09
C LEU A 40 -10.95 -9.35 -0.80
N ARG A 41 -10.08 -8.33 -0.86
CA ARG A 41 -9.64 -7.51 0.29
C ARG A 41 -10.82 -6.94 1.08
N ASN A 42 -11.89 -6.57 0.38
CA ASN A 42 -13.08 -5.97 0.99
C ASN A 42 -14.10 -7.03 1.49
N LEU A 43 -13.83 -8.32 1.27
CA LEU A 43 -14.66 -9.43 1.73
C LEU A 43 -14.13 -10.02 3.03
N LYS A 44 -15.05 -10.47 3.88
CA LYS A 44 -14.73 -11.16 5.13
C LYS A 44 -14.90 -12.66 4.95
N GLY A 45 -14.08 -13.45 5.65
CA GLY A 45 -14.25 -14.89 5.74
C GLY A 45 -13.04 -15.69 5.27
N SER A 46 -13.10 -16.99 5.50
CA SER A 46 -11.97 -17.89 5.27
C SER A 46 -11.63 -18.08 3.81
N LEU A 47 -12.60 -18.03 2.90
CA LEU A 47 -12.37 -18.27 1.48
C LEU A 47 -11.55 -17.13 0.82
N PRO A 48 -11.93 -15.84 0.95
CA PRO A 48 -11.09 -14.72 0.49
C PRO A 48 -9.71 -14.73 1.13
N ARG A 49 -9.64 -14.91 2.46
CA ARG A 49 -8.36 -14.97 3.18
C ARG A 49 -7.46 -16.08 2.64
N ASN A 50 -7.98 -17.30 2.47
CA ASN A 50 -7.17 -18.42 2.01
C ASN A 50 -6.67 -18.22 0.57
N ALA A 51 -7.46 -17.60 -0.30
CA ALA A 51 -7.04 -17.25 -1.65
C ALA A 51 -5.91 -16.20 -1.62
N LEU A 52 -6.03 -15.16 -0.79
CA LEU A 52 -4.98 -14.15 -0.60
C LEU A 52 -3.71 -14.77 0.01
N ILE A 53 -3.83 -15.66 1.01
CA ILE A 53 -2.71 -16.42 1.58
C ILE A 53 -1.96 -17.18 0.49
N GLN A 54 -2.68 -17.86 -0.41
CA GLN A 54 -2.04 -18.57 -1.52
C GLN A 54 -1.38 -17.60 -2.50
N ALA A 55 -2.00 -16.46 -2.78
CA ALA A 55 -1.45 -15.43 -3.66
C ALA A 55 -0.18 -14.76 -3.11
N THR A 56 0.07 -14.75 -1.79
CA THR A 56 1.36 -14.28 -1.21
C THR A 56 2.59 -15.08 -1.67
N ARG A 57 2.36 -16.19 -2.38
CA ARG A 57 3.39 -17.07 -2.96
C ARG A 57 3.35 -17.08 -4.50
N ASP A 58 2.69 -16.09 -5.11
CA ASP A 58 2.61 -15.99 -6.56
C ASP A 58 3.97 -15.78 -7.21
N SER A 59 4.10 -16.20 -8.47
CA SER A 59 5.31 -15.99 -9.27
C SER A 59 5.56 -14.50 -9.58
N SER A 60 4.50 -13.68 -9.64
CA SER A 60 4.61 -12.23 -9.66
C SER A 60 4.87 -11.71 -8.25
N ASN A 61 6.05 -11.13 -8.04
CA ASN A 61 6.35 -10.42 -6.79
C ASN A 61 5.39 -9.24 -6.55
N LEU A 62 4.88 -8.63 -7.64
CA LEU A 62 3.87 -7.58 -7.55
C LEU A 62 2.54 -8.15 -6.98
N LEU A 63 2.01 -9.23 -7.53
CA LEU A 63 0.78 -9.82 -6.98
C LEU A 63 0.99 -10.37 -5.55
N ALA A 64 2.17 -10.95 -5.29
CA ALA A 64 2.49 -11.54 -3.99
C ALA A 64 2.58 -10.51 -2.86
N HIS A 65 3.21 -9.35 -3.10
CA HIS A 65 3.24 -8.28 -2.10
C HIS A 65 1.83 -7.69 -1.91
N GLU A 66 1.09 -7.38 -2.98
CA GLU A 66 -0.27 -6.83 -2.88
C GLU A 66 -1.22 -7.77 -2.11
N ALA A 67 -1.04 -9.09 -2.24
CA ALA A 67 -1.80 -10.06 -1.45
C ALA A 67 -1.46 -10.00 0.05
N ALA A 68 -0.20 -9.77 0.41
CA ALA A 68 0.21 -9.56 1.80
C ALA A 68 -0.34 -8.22 2.34
N PHE A 69 -0.29 -7.15 1.53
CA PHE A 69 -0.87 -5.85 1.85
C PHE A 69 -2.36 -6.00 2.15
N ALA A 70 -3.11 -6.67 1.26
CA ALA A 70 -4.54 -6.92 1.44
C ALA A 70 -4.86 -7.67 2.74
N LEU A 71 -4.07 -8.70 3.11
CA LEU A 71 -4.23 -9.41 4.38
C LEU A 71 -3.98 -8.50 5.59
N GLY A 72 -3.01 -7.58 5.50
CA GLY A 72 -2.74 -6.56 6.51
C GLY A 72 -3.93 -5.60 6.68
N GLN A 73 -4.45 -5.08 5.57
CA GLN A 73 -5.61 -4.17 5.54
C GLN A 73 -6.89 -4.85 6.06
N MET A 74 -7.04 -6.15 5.84
CA MET A 74 -8.15 -6.94 6.41
C MET A 74 -8.06 -7.10 7.94
N GLN A 75 -6.87 -6.88 8.52
CA GLN A 75 -6.56 -7.11 9.94
C GLN A 75 -6.99 -8.52 10.43
N ASP A 76 -6.94 -9.52 9.54
CA ASP A 76 -7.38 -10.87 9.86
C ASP A 76 -6.26 -11.66 10.56
N VAL A 77 -6.45 -11.87 11.86
CA VAL A 77 -5.49 -12.59 12.72
C VAL A 77 -5.22 -14.02 12.27
N GLU A 78 -6.14 -14.64 11.52
CA GLU A 78 -5.94 -16.01 11.01
C GLU A 78 -4.90 -16.06 9.87
N ALA A 79 -4.48 -14.91 9.32
CA ALA A 79 -3.44 -14.80 8.30
C ALA A 79 -2.01 -14.80 8.88
N ILE A 80 -1.83 -14.56 10.18
CA ILE A 80 -0.51 -14.41 10.83
C ILE A 80 0.44 -15.58 10.52
N PRO A 81 0.03 -16.87 10.63
CA PRO A 81 0.97 -17.96 10.34
C PRO A 81 1.48 -17.97 8.90
N ALA A 82 0.66 -17.53 7.94
CA ALA A 82 1.08 -17.43 6.55
C ALA A 82 2.03 -16.26 6.33
N LEU A 83 1.72 -15.09 6.89
CA LEU A 83 2.58 -13.90 6.83
C LEU A 83 3.93 -14.14 7.51
N GLU A 84 3.95 -14.85 8.64
CA GLU A 84 5.19 -15.30 9.30
C GLU A 84 6.04 -16.18 8.37
N ASN A 85 5.43 -17.13 7.68
CA ASN A 85 6.15 -17.98 6.73
C ASN A 85 6.71 -17.17 5.55
N VAL A 86 5.99 -16.15 5.07
CA VAL A 86 6.45 -15.26 4.00
C VAL A 86 7.64 -14.43 4.47
N LEU A 87 7.53 -13.77 5.63
CA LEU A 87 8.59 -12.94 6.19
C LEU A 87 9.89 -13.74 6.46
N ASN A 88 9.79 -15.01 6.85
CA ASN A 88 10.96 -15.84 7.14
C ASN A 88 11.55 -16.54 5.90
N ASP A 89 10.91 -16.45 4.73
CA ASP A 89 11.38 -17.14 3.53
C ASP A 89 12.33 -16.26 2.70
N MET A 90 13.62 -16.46 2.90
CA MET A 90 14.68 -15.72 2.21
C MET A 90 14.76 -16.01 0.69
N SER A 91 13.99 -16.97 0.16
CA SER A 91 13.87 -17.18 -1.28
C SER A 91 12.90 -16.22 -1.96
N LEU A 92 11.98 -15.59 -1.21
CA LEU A 92 11.06 -14.60 -1.73
C LEU A 92 11.75 -13.25 -1.95
N HIS A 93 11.23 -12.46 -2.88
CA HIS A 93 11.74 -11.11 -3.13
C HIS A 93 11.55 -10.22 -1.87
N PRO A 94 12.50 -9.31 -1.55
CA PRO A 94 12.38 -8.40 -0.40
C PRO A 94 11.07 -7.61 -0.34
N ILE A 95 10.51 -7.23 -1.49
CA ILE A 95 9.21 -6.56 -1.60
C ILE A 95 8.10 -7.32 -0.86
N VAL A 96 8.02 -8.63 -1.09
CA VAL A 96 6.98 -9.49 -0.49
C VAL A 96 7.23 -9.66 1.01
N ARG A 97 8.49 -9.68 1.45
CA ARG A 97 8.85 -9.84 2.86
C ARG A 97 8.60 -8.57 3.66
N HIS A 98 8.89 -7.37 3.12
CA HIS A 98 8.55 -6.13 3.84
C HIS A 98 7.03 -6.04 3.99
N GLU A 99 6.28 -6.35 2.94
CA GLU A 99 4.83 -6.25 2.96
C GLU A 99 4.21 -7.22 3.97
N ALA A 100 4.79 -8.42 4.13
CA ALA A 100 4.41 -9.33 5.20
C ALA A 100 4.73 -8.76 6.60
N ALA A 101 5.87 -8.10 6.79
CA ALA A 101 6.20 -7.44 8.06
C ALA A 101 5.25 -6.28 8.38
N GLU A 102 4.88 -5.49 7.36
CA GLU A 102 3.91 -4.41 7.49
C GLU A 102 2.52 -4.95 7.85
N ALA A 103 2.05 -5.98 7.13
CA ALA A 103 0.78 -6.64 7.41
C ALA A 103 0.71 -7.18 8.86
N LEU A 104 1.80 -7.77 9.36
CA LEU A 104 1.90 -8.20 10.77
C LEU A 104 1.80 -7.02 11.76
N GLY A 105 2.34 -5.86 11.39
CA GLY A 105 2.19 -4.60 12.14
C GLY A 105 0.77 -4.03 12.06
N ALA A 106 0.12 -4.08 10.90
CA ALA A 106 -1.25 -3.65 10.66
C ALA A 106 -2.27 -4.50 11.46
N ILE A 107 -2.04 -5.81 11.55
CA ILE A 107 -2.80 -6.73 12.41
C ILE A 107 -2.60 -6.39 13.90
N GLY A 108 -1.41 -5.93 14.29
CA GLY A 108 -1.20 -5.26 15.57
C GLY A 108 -1.13 -6.15 16.81
N LEU A 109 -1.03 -7.48 16.66
CA LEU A 109 -0.96 -8.38 17.82
C LEU A 109 0.44 -8.41 18.46
N ARG A 110 0.49 -8.28 19.79
CA ARG A 110 1.74 -8.41 20.57
C ARG A 110 2.46 -9.74 20.37
N SER A 111 1.74 -10.80 20.00
CA SER A 111 2.34 -12.10 19.67
C SER A 111 3.28 -12.04 18.46
N ASN A 112 3.18 -11.00 17.62
CA ASN A 112 4.02 -10.82 16.43
C ASN A 112 5.41 -10.22 16.79
N ILE A 113 5.58 -9.67 18.00
CA ILE A 113 6.83 -8.99 18.40
C ILE A 113 8.08 -9.88 18.29
N PRO A 114 8.10 -11.13 18.78
CA PRO A 114 9.31 -11.97 18.69
C PRO A 114 9.72 -12.23 17.24
N LEU A 115 8.74 -12.44 16.36
CA LEU A 115 8.94 -12.65 14.93
C LEU A 115 9.52 -11.40 14.25
N LEU A 116 8.90 -10.24 14.45
CA LEU A 116 9.37 -8.97 13.88
C LEU A 116 10.78 -8.61 14.38
N LYS A 117 11.08 -8.86 15.67
CA LYS A 117 12.44 -8.70 16.21
C LYS A 117 13.44 -9.65 15.57
N ASN A 118 13.04 -10.87 15.24
CA ASN A 118 13.94 -11.81 14.57
C ASN A 118 14.32 -11.29 13.18
N SER A 119 13.35 -10.88 12.37
CA SER A 119 13.60 -10.36 11.01
C SER A 119 14.31 -9.02 11.01
N LEU A 120 14.00 -8.11 11.94
CA LEU A 120 14.74 -6.85 12.17
C LEU A 120 16.25 -7.09 12.33
N ASN A 121 16.65 -8.18 13.00
CA ASN A 121 18.06 -8.47 13.27
C ASN A 121 18.75 -9.32 12.19
N ARG A 122 18.00 -10.00 11.33
CA ARG A 122 18.54 -11.06 10.46
C ARG A 122 18.27 -10.87 8.97
N ASP A 123 17.22 -10.13 8.60
CA ASP A 123 16.89 -9.96 7.19
C ASP A 123 18.01 -9.16 6.49
N PRO A 124 18.54 -9.64 5.35
CA PRO A 124 19.61 -8.94 4.64
C PRO A 124 19.13 -7.63 3.99
N ALA A 125 17.85 -7.54 3.63
CA ALA A 125 17.28 -6.38 2.98
C ALA A 125 17.00 -5.26 3.99
N GLN A 126 17.36 -4.02 3.64
CA GLN A 126 17.24 -2.89 4.55
C GLN A 126 15.78 -2.51 4.77
N GLU A 127 15.01 -2.49 3.69
CA GLU A 127 13.58 -2.21 3.66
C GLU A 127 12.81 -3.16 4.59
N VAL A 128 13.13 -4.45 4.62
CA VAL A 128 12.47 -5.40 5.53
C VAL A 128 12.77 -5.11 6.99
N ARG A 129 14.03 -4.74 7.31
CA ARG A 129 14.42 -4.36 8.67
C ARG A 129 13.73 -3.08 9.11
N GLU A 130 13.73 -2.05 8.26
CA GLU A 130 13.05 -0.77 8.52
C GLU A 130 11.53 -0.98 8.74
N THR A 131 10.89 -1.81 7.92
CA THR A 131 9.46 -2.16 8.12
C THR A 131 9.22 -2.90 9.42
N CYS A 132 10.10 -3.82 9.81
CA CYS A 132 9.98 -4.49 11.12
C CYS A 132 10.11 -3.51 12.29
N GLU A 133 10.99 -2.50 12.20
CA GLU A 133 11.10 -1.44 13.20
C GLU A 133 9.81 -0.60 13.31
N LEU A 134 9.23 -0.22 12.16
CA LEU A 134 7.95 0.49 12.09
C LEU A 134 6.81 -0.34 12.71
N ALA A 135 6.68 -1.60 12.31
CA ALA A 135 5.67 -2.52 12.80
C ALA A 135 5.76 -2.74 14.32
N LEU A 136 6.98 -2.86 14.86
CA LEU A 136 7.21 -2.95 16.31
C LEU A 136 6.78 -1.68 17.03
N SER A 137 7.18 -0.51 16.52
CA SER A 137 6.81 0.79 17.09
C SER A 137 5.29 0.99 17.10
N ARG A 138 4.62 0.61 16.02
CA ARG A 138 3.15 0.62 15.91
C ARG A 138 2.48 -0.28 16.95
N ILE A 139 2.94 -1.53 17.10
CA ILE A 139 2.38 -2.46 18.08
C ILE A 139 2.59 -1.94 19.51
N GLU A 140 3.73 -1.31 19.79
CA GLU A 140 4.02 -0.67 21.08
C GLU A 140 3.11 0.55 21.33
N GLU A 141 2.81 1.36 20.33
CA GLU A 141 1.87 2.48 20.46
C GLU A 141 0.45 2.01 20.74
N LEU A 142 -0.06 1.05 19.96
CA LEU A 142 -1.36 0.40 20.17
C LEU A 142 -1.49 -0.19 21.58
N SER A 143 -0.37 -0.69 22.11
CA SER A 143 -0.27 -1.31 23.42
C SER A 143 -0.38 -0.33 24.59
N ASN A 144 -0.04 0.94 24.38
CA ASN A 144 0.07 1.96 25.42
C ASN A 144 -1.23 2.74 25.65
N GLY A 145 -2.35 2.29 25.07
CA GLY A 145 -3.68 2.83 25.36
C GLY A 145 -4.04 4.08 24.55
N SER A 146 -3.52 4.23 23.33
CA SER A 146 -4.15 5.08 22.32
C SER A 146 -5.50 4.45 21.92
N GLU A 147 -6.49 4.57 22.80
CA GLU A 147 -7.87 4.17 22.52
C GLU A 147 -8.36 4.95 21.31
N SER A 148 -8.60 4.22 20.22
CA SER A 148 -8.87 4.69 18.86
C SER A 148 -7.67 5.36 18.17
N ILE A 149 -6.96 4.58 17.34
CA ILE A 149 -6.46 5.16 16.08
C ILE A 149 -7.73 5.61 15.36
N GLU A 150 -7.97 6.92 15.29
CA GLU A 150 -9.05 7.46 14.48
C GLU A 150 -8.93 6.85 13.08
N SER A 151 -10.07 6.38 12.55
CA SER A 151 -10.09 5.82 11.20
C SER A 151 -9.47 6.83 10.26
N SER A 152 -8.44 6.40 9.51
CA SER A 152 -7.81 7.23 8.50
C SER A 152 -8.89 7.79 7.55
N PRO A 153 -8.83 9.07 7.16
CA PRO A 153 -9.74 9.61 6.13
C PRO A 153 -9.56 8.92 4.77
N PHE A 154 -8.49 8.14 4.61
CA PHE A 154 -8.17 7.32 3.44
C PHE A 154 -8.56 5.85 3.60
N LEU A 155 -9.14 5.46 4.74
CA LEU A 155 -9.64 4.11 5.04
C LEU A 155 -8.56 3.01 4.95
N SER A 156 -7.30 3.41 5.08
CA SER A 156 -6.13 2.53 5.17
C SER A 156 -5.75 2.28 6.63
N VAL A 157 -5.15 1.12 6.88
CA VAL A 157 -4.41 0.81 8.11
C VAL A 157 -2.96 1.20 7.88
N ASP A 158 -2.60 2.42 8.30
CA ASP A 158 -1.27 2.99 8.04
C ASP A 158 -0.20 2.42 9.00
N PRO A 159 1.09 2.32 8.58
CA PRO A 159 2.20 1.86 9.43
C PRO A 159 2.49 2.70 10.67
N ALA A 160 2.09 3.98 10.69
CA ALA A 160 2.26 4.87 11.84
C ALA A 160 1.02 5.73 12.07
N ALA A 161 0.77 6.10 13.33
CA ALA A 161 -0.28 7.07 13.65
C ALA A 161 0.10 8.47 13.11
N PRO A 162 -0.84 9.23 12.51
CA PRO A 162 -0.55 10.57 11.99
C PRO A 162 -0.30 11.56 13.13
N SER A 163 0.75 12.38 12.99
CA SER A 163 1.03 13.46 13.95
C SER A 163 0.08 14.64 13.73
N GLY A 164 -0.53 15.13 14.81
CA GLY A 164 -1.39 16.33 14.81
C GLY A 164 -0.62 17.66 14.86
N SER A 165 0.68 17.67 14.54
CA SER A 165 1.51 18.88 14.54
C SER A 165 1.21 19.79 13.35
N SER A 166 1.70 21.03 13.37
CA SER A 166 1.52 21.95 12.22
C SER A 166 2.29 21.48 10.98
N VAL A 167 1.80 21.84 9.77
CA VAL A 167 2.46 21.51 8.48
C VAL A 167 3.95 21.84 8.47
N HIS A 168 4.34 23.01 9.00
CA HIS A 168 5.75 23.40 9.12
C HIS A 168 6.55 22.41 9.98
N GLN A 169 6.06 22.05 11.16
CA GLN A 169 6.75 21.11 12.05
C GLN A 169 6.83 19.70 11.44
N LEU A 170 5.74 19.25 10.80
CA LEU A 170 5.71 17.96 10.14
C LEU A 170 6.71 17.89 8.99
N ARG A 171 6.82 18.96 8.19
CA ARG A 171 7.83 19.08 7.13
C ARG A 171 9.24 18.96 7.69
N GLU A 172 9.56 19.69 8.76
CA GLU A 172 10.90 19.63 9.38
C GLU A 172 11.22 18.22 9.86
N VAL A 173 10.26 17.51 10.47
CA VAL A 173 10.46 16.12 10.90
C VAL A 173 10.62 15.16 9.72
N LEU A 174 9.78 15.26 8.69
CA LEU A 174 9.81 14.36 7.54
C LEU A 174 11.14 14.44 6.76
N LEU A 175 11.69 15.65 6.62
CA LEU A 175 12.90 15.93 5.83
C LEU A 175 14.20 15.82 6.64
N ASP A 176 14.12 15.59 7.95
CA ASP A 176 15.28 15.43 8.83
C ASP A 176 15.77 13.97 8.83
N GLU A 177 16.92 13.71 8.22
CA GLU A 177 17.54 12.38 8.12
C GLU A 177 18.05 11.83 9.47
N ASP A 178 18.16 12.68 10.50
CA ASP A 178 18.54 12.24 11.85
C ASP A 178 17.32 11.77 12.68
N LYS A 179 16.09 11.96 12.16
CA LYS A 179 14.86 11.49 12.81
C LYS A 179 14.65 9.99 12.61
N LYS A 180 14.01 9.37 13.60
CA LYS A 180 13.66 7.95 13.52
C LYS A 180 12.60 7.73 12.45
N MET A 181 12.63 6.56 11.81
CA MET A 181 11.70 6.22 10.74
C MET A 181 10.23 6.39 11.15
N TYR A 182 9.87 5.95 12.36
CA TYR A 182 8.51 6.10 12.88
C TYR A 182 8.05 7.56 12.99
N GLU A 183 8.93 8.47 13.43
CA GLU A 183 8.61 9.90 13.54
C GLU A 183 8.40 10.51 12.15
N ARG A 184 9.22 10.11 11.17
CA ARG A 184 9.11 10.56 9.77
C ARG A 184 7.82 10.05 9.13
N TYR A 185 7.45 8.79 9.35
CA TYR A 185 6.17 8.22 8.90
C TYR A 185 4.97 8.91 9.56
N SER A 186 5.03 9.14 10.88
CA SER A 186 3.98 9.88 11.59
C SER A 186 3.81 11.30 11.02
N ALA A 187 4.91 11.96 10.64
CA ALA A 187 4.89 13.25 9.98
C ALA A 187 4.31 13.17 8.55
N LEU A 188 4.70 12.17 7.77
CA LEU A 188 4.18 11.90 6.42
C LEU A 188 2.65 11.76 6.41
N PHE A 189 2.09 10.91 7.28
CA PHE A 189 0.64 10.74 7.38
C PHE A 189 -0.07 11.97 7.97
N GLY A 190 0.59 12.71 8.87
CA GLY A 190 0.11 14.01 9.34
C GLY A 190 -0.02 15.04 8.21
N LEU A 191 0.96 15.08 7.30
CA LEU A 191 0.94 15.94 6.11
C LEU A 191 -0.13 15.50 5.12
N ARG A 192 -0.25 14.18 4.87
CA ARG A 192 -1.31 13.61 4.02
C ARG A 192 -2.69 14.03 4.52
N ASN A 193 -2.93 13.90 5.82
CA ASN A 193 -4.22 14.21 6.41
C ASN A 193 -4.50 15.73 6.46
N HIS A 194 -3.47 16.58 6.52
CA HIS A 194 -3.63 18.03 6.37
C HIS A 194 -4.03 18.41 4.94
N GLY A 195 -3.37 17.84 3.94
CA GLY A 195 -3.51 18.25 2.54
C GLY A 195 -3.04 19.70 2.28
N GLY A 196 -3.38 20.21 1.10
CA GLY A 196 -2.99 21.55 0.65
C GLY A 196 -1.55 21.64 0.12
N ASP A 197 -1.28 22.71 -0.63
CA ASP A 197 -0.05 22.85 -1.44
C ASP A 197 1.24 22.78 -0.62
N GLU A 198 1.26 23.35 0.60
CA GLU A 198 2.45 23.32 1.46
C GLU A 198 2.75 21.89 1.94
N ALA A 199 1.72 21.14 2.34
CA ALA A 199 1.88 19.77 2.78
C ALA A 199 2.32 18.87 1.63
N ILE A 200 1.69 19.01 0.46
CA ILE A 200 2.05 18.25 -0.73
C ILE A 200 3.49 18.56 -1.16
N SER A 201 3.90 19.84 -1.14
CA SER A 201 5.29 20.21 -1.44
C SER A 201 6.29 19.58 -0.48
N ALA A 202 5.95 19.44 0.81
CA ALA A 202 6.79 18.76 1.79
C ALA A 202 6.90 17.26 1.51
N ILE A 203 5.78 16.61 1.17
CA ILE A 203 5.72 15.18 0.82
C ILE A 203 6.55 14.93 -0.46
N VAL A 204 6.35 15.71 -1.52
CA VAL A 204 7.11 15.59 -2.78
C VAL A 204 8.62 15.71 -2.53
N LYS A 205 9.06 16.64 -1.67
CA LYS A 205 10.49 16.76 -1.31
C LYS A 205 11.05 15.51 -0.64
N ALA A 206 10.23 14.74 0.07
CA ALA A 206 10.65 13.52 0.75
C ALA A 206 10.91 12.35 -0.22
N LEU A 207 10.55 12.47 -1.50
CA LEU A 207 11.05 11.57 -2.56
C LEU A 207 12.58 11.64 -2.71
N GLY A 208 13.25 12.63 -2.10
CA GLY A 208 14.72 12.70 -2.01
C GLY A 208 15.32 12.05 -0.76
N ALA A 209 14.55 11.37 0.08
CA ALA A 209 15.05 10.74 1.31
C ALA A 209 16.03 9.59 1.04
N ASN A 210 16.90 9.26 1.99
CA ASN A 210 17.91 8.20 1.82
C ASN A 210 17.31 6.78 1.77
N SER A 211 16.31 6.49 2.59
CA SER A 211 15.66 5.17 2.66
C SER A 211 14.73 4.95 1.46
N ALA A 212 14.94 3.84 0.76
CA ALA A 212 14.04 3.41 -0.32
C ALA A 212 12.63 3.09 0.21
N LEU A 213 12.53 2.54 1.44
CA LEU A 213 11.24 2.28 2.07
C LEU A 213 10.44 3.57 2.29
N LEU A 214 11.09 4.62 2.81
CA LEU A 214 10.43 5.92 2.98
C LEU A 214 10.05 6.56 1.64
N ARG A 215 10.92 6.50 0.61
CA ARG A 215 10.58 7.02 -0.72
C ARG A 215 9.39 6.28 -1.35
N HIS A 216 9.31 4.97 -1.17
CA HIS A 216 8.16 4.15 -1.55
C HIS A 216 6.89 4.63 -0.84
N GLU A 217 6.92 4.76 0.49
CA GLU A 217 5.75 5.25 1.24
C GLU A 217 5.30 6.64 0.81
N VAL A 218 6.26 7.53 0.52
CA VAL A 218 5.97 8.86 0.00
C VAL A 218 5.23 8.77 -1.34
N ALA A 219 5.67 7.90 -2.26
CA ALA A 219 4.96 7.68 -3.53
C ALA A 219 3.55 7.12 -3.30
N TYR A 220 3.37 6.16 -2.40
CA TYR A 220 2.07 5.60 -2.03
C TYR A 220 1.12 6.71 -1.53
N VAL A 221 1.59 7.54 -0.60
CA VAL A 221 0.84 8.67 -0.05
C VAL A 221 0.49 9.72 -1.11
N LEU A 222 1.40 10.00 -2.06
CA LEU A 222 1.10 10.89 -3.18
C LEU A 222 0.03 10.31 -4.11
N GLY A 223 0.04 8.99 -4.32
CA GLY A 223 -1.01 8.25 -5.01
C GLY A 223 -2.37 8.40 -4.32
N GLN A 224 -2.42 8.25 -3.00
CA GLN A 224 -3.63 8.46 -2.19
C GLN A 224 -4.18 9.89 -2.30
N LEU A 225 -3.29 10.89 -2.38
CA LEU A 225 -3.67 12.30 -2.51
C LEU A 225 -4.15 12.68 -3.91
N GLN A 226 -3.77 11.92 -4.94
CA GLN A 226 -4.13 12.14 -6.34
C GLN A 226 -3.88 13.58 -6.84
N ASN A 227 -2.89 14.27 -6.25
CA ASN A 227 -2.61 15.66 -6.57
C ASN A 227 -1.62 15.78 -7.72
N LYS A 228 -2.04 16.45 -8.81
CA LYS A 228 -1.25 16.63 -10.03
C LYS A 228 0.06 17.38 -9.86
N SER A 229 0.24 18.13 -8.77
CA SER A 229 1.51 18.80 -8.51
C SER A 229 2.66 17.83 -8.24
N ALA A 230 2.38 16.55 -7.97
CA ALA A 230 3.39 15.51 -7.80
C ALA A 230 3.74 14.75 -9.09
N THR A 231 3.04 15.01 -10.20
CA THR A 231 3.20 14.24 -11.45
C THR A 231 4.63 14.31 -11.99
N ASP A 232 5.25 15.48 -11.97
CA ASP A 232 6.58 15.68 -12.54
C ASP A 232 7.65 14.91 -11.76
N GLU A 233 7.63 14.99 -10.43
CA GLU A 233 8.55 14.26 -9.57
C GLU A 233 8.34 12.75 -9.61
N LEU A 234 7.09 12.27 -9.55
CA LEU A 234 6.78 10.84 -9.67
C LEU A 234 7.19 10.29 -11.05
N SER A 235 7.03 11.08 -12.11
CA SER A 235 7.52 10.74 -13.44
C SER A 235 9.05 10.63 -13.48
N GLY A 236 9.75 11.50 -12.75
CA GLY A 236 11.20 11.43 -12.57
C GLY A 236 11.62 10.13 -11.89
N VAL A 237 10.94 9.75 -10.81
CA VAL A 237 11.17 8.50 -10.06
C VAL A 237 10.98 7.27 -10.94
N LEU A 238 9.86 7.17 -11.68
CA LEU A 238 9.60 6.03 -12.57
C LEU A 238 10.68 5.89 -13.67
N LYS A 239 11.15 7.02 -14.22
CA LYS A 239 12.18 7.06 -15.28
C LYS A 239 13.59 6.76 -14.79
N ASP A 240 13.86 6.90 -13.51
CA ASP A 240 15.21 6.67 -12.97
C ASP A 240 15.50 5.18 -12.87
N VAL A 241 16.28 4.66 -13.82
CA VAL A 241 16.72 3.25 -13.85
C VAL A 241 17.68 2.89 -12.71
N HIS A 242 18.19 3.88 -11.97
CA HIS A 242 19.04 3.68 -10.79
C HIS A 242 18.25 3.75 -9.48
N GLU A 243 16.98 4.17 -9.52
CA GLU A 243 16.11 4.13 -8.37
C GLU A 243 15.75 2.68 -8.02
N HIS A 244 15.54 2.42 -6.73
CA HIS A 244 15.15 1.13 -6.21
C HIS A 244 13.82 0.68 -6.86
N PRO A 245 13.73 -0.56 -7.37
CA PRO A 245 12.52 -1.08 -8.00
C PRO A 245 11.24 -0.88 -7.20
N MET A 246 11.33 -0.97 -5.86
CA MET A 246 10.19 -0.73 -4.98
C MET A 246 9.61 0.69 -5.11
N VAL A 247 10.48 1.69 -5.19
CA VAL A 247 10.04 3.09 -5.31
C VAL A 247 9.48 3.35 -6.70
N ARG A 248 10.06 2.72 -7.74
CA ARG A 248 9.62 2.86 -9.12
C ARG A 248 8.22 2.27 -9.37
N HIS A 249 7.90 1.10 -8.81
CA HIS A 249 6.55 0.54 -8.96
C HIS A 249 5.53 1.43 -8.26
N GLU A 250 5.83 1.91 -7.06
CA GLU A 250 4.89 2.72 -6.28
C GLU A 250 4.65 4.06 -6.97
N ALA A 251 5.68 4.63 -7.61
CA ALA A 251 5.50 5.80 -8.46
C ALA A 251 4.60 5.51 -9.67
N ALA A 252 4.69 4.33 -10.29
CA ALA A 252 3.78 3.94 -11.38
C ALA A 252 2.32 3.83 -10.90
N GLU A 253 2.07 3.26 -9.72
CA GLU A 253 0.73 3.17 -9.15
C GLU A 253 0.17 4.54 -8.75
N ALA A 254 1.00 5.41 -8.18
CA ALA A 254 0.64 6.78 -7.87
C ALA A 254 0.28 7.59 -9.13
N LEU A 255 1.08 7.47 -10.21
CA LEU A 255 0.78 8.08 -11.50
C LEU A 255 -0.54 7.54 -12.10
N GLY A 256 -0.79 6.24 -11.95
CA GLY A 256 -2.06 5.60 -12.30
C GLY A 256 -3.24 6.21 -11.55
N SER A 257 -3.07 6.46 -10.26
CA SER A 257 -4.08 7.07 -9.40
C SER A 257 -4.33 8.55 -9.73
N ILE A 258 -3.29 9.31 -10.11
CA ILE A 258 -3.44 10.72 -10.56
C ILE A 258 -4.17 10.83 -11.91
N ALA A 259 -4.01 9.82 -12.78
CA ALA A 259 -4.85 9.60 -13.95
C ALA A 259 -4.87 10.72 -15.01
N ASP A 260 -3.81 11.53 -15.14
CA ASP A 260 -3.74 12.55 -16.19
C ASP A 260 -3.16 12.01 -17.53
N GLY A 261 -3.23 12.83 -18.58
CA GLY A 261 -2.78 12.44 -19.91
C GLY A 261 -1.27 12.19 -20.02
N GLN A 262 -0.46 12.90 -19.22
CA GLN A 262 0.99 12.69 -19.17
C GLN A 262 1.31 11.41 -18.41
N CYS A 263 0.62 11.16 -17.28
CA CYS A 263 0.72 9.91 -16.53
C CYS A 263 0.41 8.72 -17.44
N THR A 264 -0.72 8.76 -18.17
CA THR A 264 -1.13 7.65 -19.06
C THR A 264 -0.07 7.34 -20.11
N ALA A 265 0.43 8.36 -20.82
CA ALA A 265 1.44 8.17 -21.85
C ALA A 265 2.76 7.61 -21.28
N LEU A 266 3.14 8.03 -20.07
CA LEU A 266 4.33 7.50 -19.41
C LEU A 266 4.14 6.04 -18.98
N LEU A 267 2.99 5.68 -18.41
CA LEU A 267 2.70 4.29 -18.04
C LEU A 267 2.72 3.38 -19.28
N GLU A 268 2.18 3.84 -20.42
CA GLU A 268 2.22 3.10 -21.70
C GLU A 268 3.66 2.82 -22.19
N GLU A 269 4.58 3.75 -21.94
CA GLU A 269 6.01 3.57 -22.22
C GLU A 269 6.63 2.49 -21.32
N PHE A 270 6.30 2.53 -20.02
CA PHE A 270 6.93 1.69 -18.99
C PHE A 270 6.27 0.30 -18.80
N VAL A 271 5.20 -0.05 -19.52
CA VAL A 271 4.70 -1.44 -19.58
C VAL A 271 5.75 -2.44 -20.12
N LYS A 272 6.80 -1.93 -20.76
CA LYS A 272 7.92 -2.70 -21.32
C LYS A 272 9.18 -2.60 -20.48
N ASP A 273 9.10 -2.04 -19.28
CA ASP A 273 10.26 -1.93 -18.39
C ASP A 273 10.86 -3.32 -18.12
N PRO A 274 12.19 -3.48 -18.14
CA PRO A 274 12.81 -4.77 -17.87
C PRO A 274 12.61 -5.25 -16.43
N GLU A 275 12.29 -4.36 -15.49
CA GLU A 275 11.95 -4.71 -14.12
C GLU A 275 10.48 -5.17 -14.04
N PRO A 276 10.21 -6.46 -13.73
CA PRO A 276 8.86 -7.01 -13.77
C PRO A 276 7.85 -6.29 -12.86
N ILE A 277 8.25 -5.88 -11.66
CA ILE A 277 7.33 -5.18 -10.76
C ILE A 277 6.92 -3.81 -11.31
N VAL A 278 7.83 -3.10 -12.00
CA VAL A 278 7.53 -1.79 -12.61
C VAL A 278 6.61 -1.95 -13.81
N SER A 279 6.94 -2.86 -14.73
CA SER A 279 6.12 -3.10 -15.93
C SER A 279 4.72 -3.60 -15.57
N GLN A 280 4.61 -4.48 -14.57
CA GLN A 280 3.33 -4.98 -14.08
C GLN A 280 2.49 -3.88 -13.41
N SER A 281 3.08 -3.00 -12.58
CA SER A 281 2.34 -1.88 -11.99
C SER A 281 1.82 -0.93 -13.07
N CYS A 282 2.60 -0.67 -14.12
CA CYS A 282 2.13 0.11 -15.27
C CYS A 282 0.95 -0.56 -15.99
N GLU A 283 1.01 -1.88 -16.21
CA GLU A 283 -0.09 -2.65 -16.80
C GLU A 283 -1.36 -2.56 -15.95
N VAL A 284 -1.24 -2.79 -14.63
CA VAL A 284 -2.38 -2.74 -13.69
C VAL A 284 -2.98 -1.34 -13.66
N ALA A 285 -2.16 -0.30 -13.52
CA ALA A 285 -2.58 1.10 -13.50
C ALA A 285 -3.37 1.49 -14.78
N LEU A 286 -2.84 1.18 -15.96
CA LEU A 286 -3.52 1.44 -17.23
C LEU A 286 -4.85 0.68 -17.33
N SER A 287 -4.85 -0.58 -16.91
CA SER A 287 -6.06 -1.42 -16.92
C SER A 287 -7.14 -0.87 -15.98
N MET A 288 -6.76 -0.26 -14.85
CA MET A 288 -7.70 0.43 -13.96
C MET A 288 -8.25 1.70 -14.61
N LEU A 289 -7.40 2.50 -15.25
CA LEU A 289 -7.82 3.72 -15.97
C LEU A 289 -8.78 3.43 -17.12
N GLU A 290 -8.51 2.39 -17.92
CA GLU A 290 -9.39 1.96 -19.00
C GLU A 290 -10.75 1.51 -18.46
N PHE A 291 -10.75 0.80 -17.34
CA PHE A 291 -11.97 0.33 -16.70
C PHE A 291 -12.85 1.49 -16.20
N GLU A 292 -12.25 2.49 -15.55
CA GLU A 292 -12.94 3.69 -15.09
C GLU A 292 -13.51 4.49 -16.27
N LYS A 293 -12.72 4.71 -17.33
CA LYS A 293 -13.15 5.39 -18.57
C LYS A 293 -14.31 4.67 -19.26
N ALA A 294 -14.39 3.33 -19.15
CA ALA A 294 -15.47 2.54 -19.72
C ALA A 294 -16.81 2.71 -18.98
N GLY A 295 -16.88 3.50 -17.90
CA GLY A 295 -18.10 3.71 -17.12
C GLY A 295 -18.60 2.44 -16.43
N LYS A 296 -17.76 1.40 -16.37
CA LYS A 296 -18.02 0.22 -15.56
C LYS A 296 -17.74 0.65 -14.13
N ALA A 297 -18.80 0.96 -13.39
CA ALA A 297 -18.66 1.28 -11.97
C ALA A 297 -17.94 0.11 -11.29
N PHE A 298 -16.84 0.43 -10.60
CA PHE A 298 -16.18 -0.47 -9.67
C PHE A 298 -17.18 -0.85 -8.58
N GLU A 299 -17.88 -1.98 -8.72
CA GLU A 299 -18.76 -2.47 -7.65
C GLU A 299 -17.97 -2.87 -6.39
N TYR A 300 -16.62 -2.88 -6.42
CA TYR A 300 -15.84 -3.55 -5.38
C TYR A 300 -14.53 -2.89 -4.91
N LEU A 301 -14.09 -1.72 -5.41
CA LEU A 301 -12.78 -1.19 -4.97
C LEU A 301 -12.83 -0.20 -3.79
N PHE A 302 -13.92 0.54 -3.64
CA PHE A 302 -14.09 1.49 -2.55
C PHE A 302 -15.50 1.33 -1.99
N MET A 303 -15.63 0.59 -0.88
CA MET A 303 -16.90 0.58 -0.15
C MET A 303 -17.24 1.95 0.47
N GLN A 304 -16.28 2.88 0.47
CA GLN A 304 -16.44 4.27 0.88
C GLN A 304 -15.43 5.14 0.12
N THR A 305 -15.88 6.30 -0.38
CA THR A 305 -15.01 7.30 -1.02
C THR A 305 -14.16 8.00 0.06
N PRO A 306 -12.83 8.13 -0.11
CA PRO A 306 -12.00 8.90 0.79
C PRO A 306 -12.55 10.32 0.98
N GLN A 307 -12.69 10.76 2.24
CA GLN A 307 -13.18 12.09 2.56
C GLN A 307 -12.00 13.05 2.67
N VAL A 308 -11.30 13.30 1.56
CA VAL A 308 -10.27 14.33 1.53
C VAL A 308 -10.99 15.69 1.49
N PRO A 309 -10.69 16.64 2.40
CA PRO A 309 -11.19 17.99 2.30
C PRO A 309 -10.76 18.58 0.96
N GLN A 310 -11.72 18.93 0.11
CA GLN A 310 -11.41 19.75 -1.07
C GLN A 310 -10.94 21.12 -0.57
N ALA A 311 -9.78 21.55 -1.06
CA ALA A 311 -9.25 22.90 -0.85
C ALA A 311 -10.22 23.96 -1.39
#